data_AF-A0A645DDJ4-F1
#
_entry.id   AF-A0A645DDJ4-F1
#
_cell.length_a   1.000
_cell.length_b   1.000
_cell.length_c   1.000
_cell.angle_alpha   90.00
_cell.angle_beta   90.00
_cell.angle_gamma   90.00
#
_symmetry.space_group_name_H-M   'P 1'
#
loop_
_entity.id
_entity.type
_entity.pdbx_description
1 polymer ?
#
loop_
_entity_poly.entity_id
_entity_poly.type
_entity_poly.pdbx_seq_one_letter_code
_entity_poly.pdbx_strand_id
1 'polypeptide(L)' 'MTIMPTPTGITQSCGISIKVNPDDINKIKELITENKLTAKAIFGREESAYRRIYNNEE' A
#
# COMPACT_ATOMS: atom_id res chain seq x y z
N MET A 1 -4.90 6.30 11.66
CA MET A 1 -4.39 6.30 10.27
C MET A 1 -3.16 7.19 10.22
N THR A 2 -2.07 6.74 9.61
CA THR A 2 -0.82 7.52 9.54
C THR A 2 -0.43 7.68 8.08
N ILE A 3 -0.32 8.94 7.64
CA ILE A 3 0.24 9.29 6.34
C ILE A 3 1.75 9.42 6.53
N MET A 4 2.53 8.80 5.66
CA MET A 4 3.99 8.79 5.73
C MET A 4 4.59 8.84 4.32
N PRO A 5 5.83 9.33 4.16
CA PRO A 5 6.56 9.14 2.92
C PRO A 5 6.64 7.65 2.61
N THR A 6 6.58 7.28 1.33
CA THR A 6 6.82 5.90 0.94
C THR A 6 8.22 5.48 1.40
N PRO A 7 8.36 4.40 2.18
CA PRO A 7 9.66 3.93 2.65
C PRO A 7 10.67 3.78 1.50
N THR A 8 11.92 4.18 1.74
CA THR A 8 13.01 4.15 0.75
C THR A 8 13.30 2.73 0.24
N GLY A 9 12.99 1.69 1.02
CA GLY A 9 13.07 0.30 0.59
C GLY A 9 12.03 -0.10 -0.46
N ILE A 10 11.06 0.76 -0.78
CA ILE A 10 10.04 0.54 -1.83
C ILE A 10 10.35 1.38 -3.07
N THR A 11 10.63 2.67 -2.90
CA THR A 11 10.97 3.60 -3.98
C THR A 11 11.91 4.69 -3.50
N GLN A 12 12.79 5.15 -4.37
CA GLN A 12 13.66 6.30 -4.13
C GLN A 12 13.01 7.64 -4.52
N SER A 13 11.81 7.61 -5.10
CA SER A 13 11.01 8.82 -5.39
C SER A 13 10.21 9.27 -4.16
N CYS A 14 9.84 10.55 -4.08
CA CYS A 14 9.01 11.13 -3.01
C CYS A 14 7.53 10.70 -3.10
N GLY A 15 7.25 9.41 -2.96
CA GLY A 15 5.88 8.90 -2.89
C GLY A 15 5.22 9.17 -1.53
N ILE A 16 3.88 9.18 -1.51
CA ILE A 16 3.08 9.18 -0.29
C ILE A 16 2.54 7.77 -0.07
N SER A 17 2.55 7.30 1.17
CA SER A 17 1.94 6.05 1.58
C SER A 17 1.07 6.23 2.81
N ILE A 18 0.11 5.33 2.97
CA ILE A 18 -0.77 5.28 4.12
C ILE A 18 -0.51 3.97 4.84
N LYS A 19 -0.17 4.05 6.13
CA LYS A 19 -0.08 2.86 6.98
C LYS A 19 -1.47 2.48 7.47
N VAL A 20 -1.81 1.21 7.27
CA VAL A 20 -3.10 0.61 7.62
C VAL A 20 -2.90 -0.63 8.49
N ASN A 21 -3.94 -1.07 9.20
CA ASN A 21 -3.91 -2.34 9.91
C ASN A 21 -3.97 -3.49 8.87
N PRO A 22 -3.13 -4.54 8.96
CA PRO A 22 -3.28 -5.75 8.13
C PRO A 22 -4.70 -6.34 8.13
N ASP A 23 -5.46 -6.23 9.22
CA ASP A 23 -6.84 -6.73 9.30
C ASP A 23 -7.80 -6.02 8.33
N ASP A 24 -7.46 -4.81 7.88
CA ASP A 24 -8.29 -4.00 6.98
C ASP A 24 -7.95 -4.19 5.50
N ILE A 25 -6.97 -5.06 5.15
CA ILE A 25 -6.51 -5.23 3.77
C ILE A 25 -7.62 -5.68 2.83
N ASN A 26 -8.53 -6.55 3.27
CA ASN A 26 -9.65 -7.00 2.43
C ASN A 26 -10.60 -5.85 2.11
N LYS A 27 -10.94 -5.01 3.10
CA LYS A 27 -11.77 -3.82 2.90
C LYS A 27 -11.11 -2.84 1.94
N ILE A 28 -9.79 -2.66 2.03
CA ILE A 28 -9.05 -1.77 1.12
C ILE A 28 -9.10 -2.30 -0.31
N LYS A 29 -8.95 -3.62 -0.51
CA LYS A 29 -9.09 -4.23 -1.82
C LYS A 29 -10.49 -4.02 -2.40
N GLU A 30 -11.54 -4.19 -1.59
CA GLU A 30 -12.93 -3.91 -1.99
C GLU A 30 -13.09 -2.46 -2.44
N LEU A 31 -12.58 -1.48 -1.67
CA LEU A 31 -12.63 -0.06 -2.04
C LEU A 31 -11.91 0.25 -3.37
N ILE A 32 -10.82 -0.47 -3.66
CA ILE A 32 -10.11 -0.34 -4.94
C ILE A 32 -10.95 -0.93 -6.07
N THR A 33 -11.53 -2.13 -5.88
CA THR A 33 -12.41 -2.77 -6.86
C THR A 33 -13.66 -1.94 -7.15
N GLU A 34 -14.20 -1.25 -6.14
CA GLU A 34 -15.33 -0.32 -6.27
C GLU A 34 -14.93 1.03 -6.88
N ASN A 35 -13.66 1.21 -7.30
CA ASN A 35 -13.11 2.47 -7.81
C ASN A 35 -13.26 3.67 -6.86
N LYS A 36 -13.42 3.41 -5.55
CA LYS A 36 -13.48 4.45 -4.50
C LYS A 36 -12.09 4.90 -4.04
N LEU A 37 -11.07 4.12 -4.36
CA LEU A 37 -9.68 4.38 -4.02
C LEU A 37 -8.78 3.89 -5.15
N THR A 38 -7.90 4.76 -5.65
CA THR A 38 -6.81 4.33 -6.51
C THR A 38 -5.56 4.12 -5.68
N ALA A 39 -5.05 2.89 -5.66
CA ALA A 39 -3.76 2.56 -5.06
C ALA A 39 -2.84 1.98 -6.14
N LYS A 40 -1.65 2.56 -6.31
CA LYS A 40 -0.65 2.02 -7.23
C LYS A 40 -0.22 0.61 -6.82
N ALA A 41 0.06 0.41 -5.53
CA ALA A 41 0.46 -0.88 -4.98
C ALA A 41 0.20 -0.92 -3.47
N ILE A 42 0.09 -2.13 -2.92
CA ILE A 42 0.06 -2.38 -1.47
C ILE A 42 1.25 -3.26 -1.11
N PHE A 43 1.92 -2.92 -0.01
CA PHE A 43 3.08 -3.65 0.50
C PHE A 43 2.80 -4.14 1.92
N GLY A 44 3.03 -5.43 2.14
CA GLY A 44 3.17 -6.00 3.48
C GLY A 44 4.61 -5.84 3.96
N ARG A 45 4.80 -5.69 5.28
CA ARG A 45 6.14 -5.70 5.89
C ARG A 45 6.30 -7.00 6.65
N GLU A 46 7.24 -7.82 6.21
CA GLU A 46 7.67 -9.03 6.91
C GLU A 46 9.11 -8.78 7.39
N GLU A 47 9.31 -8.85 8.70
CA GLU A 47 10.57 -8.51 9.36
C GLU A 47 11.11 -7.12 8.94
N SER A 48 12.15 -7.12 8.09
CA SER A 48 12.84 -5.93 7.61
C SER A 48 12.61 -5.65 6.12
N ALA A 49 11.79 -6.45 5.42
CA ALA A 49 11.55 -6.33 4.00
C ALA A 49 10.09 -5.92 3.70
N TYR A 50 9.92 -5.18 2.60
CA TYR A 50 8.61 -4.87 2.04
C TYR A 50 8.31 -5.84 0.90
N ARG A 51 7.21 -6.57 0.99
CA ARG A 51 6.73 -7.47 -0.07
C ARG A 51 5.45 -6.91 -0.67
N ARG A 52 5.44 -6.79 -2.00
CA ARG A 52 4.25 -6.34 -2.73
C ARG A 52 3.18 -7.42 -2.67
N ILE A 53 1.98 -7.06 -2.23
CA ILE A 53 0.81 -7.95 -2.09
C ILE A 53 -0.36 -7.57 -3.01
N TYR A 54 -0.28 -6.39 -3.63
CA TYR A 54 -1.19 -5.91 -4.65
C TYR A 54 -0.46 -4.91 -5.56
N ASN A 55 -0.81 -4.91 -6.84
CA ASN A 55 -0.35 -3.92 -7.81
C ASN A 55 -1.50 -3.56 -8.75
N ASN A 56 -1.56 -2.31 -9.15
CA ASN A 56 -2.43 -1.83 -10.23
C ASN A 56 -1.53 -1.45 -11.41
N GLU A 57 -0.90 -2.46 -12.02
CA GLU A 57 -0.24 -2.29 -13.31
C GLU A 57 -1.30 -2.54 -14.39
N GLU A 58 -1.71 -1.47 -15.06
CA GLU A 58 -2.26 -1.53 -16.43
C GLU A 58 -1.17 -2.04 -17.40
#